data_AF-T0ZMZ3-F1
#
_entry.id   AF-T0ZMZ3-F1
#
_cell.length_a   1.000
_cell.length_b   1.000
_cell.length_c   1.000
_cell.angle_alpha   90.00
_cell.angle_beta   90.00
_cell.angle_gamma   90.00
#
_symmetry.space_group_name_H-M   'P 1'
#
loop_
_entity.id
_entity.type
_entity.pdbx_description
1 polymer ?
#
loop_
_entity_poly.entity_id
_entity_poly.type
_entity_poly.pdbx_seq_one_letter_code
_entity_poly.pdbx_strand_id
1 'polypeptide(L)'
;MFGGYPEVIKESNTEIKAKLLSDIFSLCIEKDISSLFGITEANKFMEFSKSASFNISNILLLSSLANDINSTHYKAEQFLNALINTYLVRTIPPFHRNLLTELKKAQKLYFIDLGLRNSVIGNFTEFDKRDDRGKLMKNFVYRELLAMGYDLRYWRTTGNAEMDFVIDSPNGI
;
A
#
# COMPACT_ATOMS: atom_id res chain seq x y z
N MET A 1 -9.01 11.21 -5.50
CA MET A 1 -8.56 10.35 -6.64
C MET A 1 -7.10 10.55 -7.02
N PHE A 2 -6.59 11.79 -7.07
CA PHE A 2 -5.25 12.10 -7.59
C PHE A 2 -4.15 12.31 -6.53
N GLY A 3 -4.41 11.99 -5.26
CA GLY A 3 -3.38 12.10 -4.21
C GLY A 3 -3.05 13.54 -3.80
N GLY A 4 -1.91 13.70 -3.12
CA GLY A 4 -1.49 14.93 -2.45
C GLY A 4 -0.20 15.56 -2.99
N TYR A 5 0.36 15.06 -4.09
CA TYR A 5 1.60 15.62 -4.65
C TYR A 5 1.41 17.09 -5.10
N PRO A 6 2.29 18.04 -4.71
CA PRO A 6 2.07 19.46 -4.95
C PRO A 6 1.84 19.84 -6.42
N GLU A 7 2.61 19.25 -7.34
CA GLU A 7 2.47 19.52 -8.79
C GLU A 7 1.14 18.98 -9.34
N VAL A 8 0.69 17.83 -8.83
CA VAL A 8 -0.58 17.20 -9.22
C VAL A 8 -1.79 17.99 -8.69
N ILE A 9 -1.66 18.61 -7.51
CA ILE A 9 -2.70 19.48 -6.95
C ILE A 9 -2.86 20.76 -7.77
N LYS A 10 -1.74 21.37 -8.18
CA LYS A 10 -1.70 22.64 -8.94
C LYS A 10 -2.23 22.50 -10.38
N GLU A 11 -2.11 21.32 -10.96
CA GLU A 11 -2.66 21.03 -12.27
C GLU A 11 -4.20 21.01 -12.24
N SER A 12 -4.85 21.40 -13.33
CA SER A 12 -6.32 21.33 -13.46
C SER A 12 -6.77 20.19 -14.39
N ASN A 13 -5.98 19.87 -15.41
CA ASN A 13 -6.27 18.81 -16.37
C ASN A 13 -6.01 17.42 -15.75
N THR A 14 -7.05 16.58 -15.73
CA THR A 14 -7.01 15.24 -15.12
C THR A 14 -6.08 14.26 -15.84
N GLU A 15 -5.91 14.38 -17.16
CA GLU A 15 -4.99 13.54 -17.94
C GLU A 15 -3.54 13.89 -17.60
N ILE A 16 -3.23 15.18 -17.48
CA ILE A 16 -1.91 15.65 -17.05
C ILE A 16 -1.63 15.19 -15.62
N LYS A 17 -2.60 15.25 -14.70
CA LYS A 17 -2.46 14.69 -13.34
C LYS A 17 -2.12 13.21 -13.35
N ALA A 18 -2.85 12.42 -14.14
CA ALA A 18 -2.61 10.98 -14.25
C ALA A 18 -1.20 10.70 -14.79
N LYS A 19 -0.77 11.45 -15.80
CA LYS A 19 0.58 11.37 -16.36
C LYS A 19 1.65 11.72 -15.32
N LEU A 20 1.53 12.85 -14.62
CA LEU A 20 2.46 13.26 -13.57
C LEU A 20 2.64 12.16 -12.51
N LEU A 21 1.54 11.57 -12.04
CA LEU A 21 1.59 10.47 -11.06
C LEU A 21 2.24 9.20 -11.62
N SER A 22 2.02 8.90 -12.90
CA SER A 22 2.68 7.79 -13.57
C SER A 22 4.19 8.04 -13.70
N ASP A 23 4.58 9.26 -14.07
CA ASP A 23 5.98 9.67 -14.22
C ASP A 23 6.71 9.64 -12.87
N ILE A 24 6.07 10.11 -11.79
CA ILE A 24 6.62 10.01 -10.42
C ILE A 24 6.89 8.55 -10.04
N PHE A 25 5.93 7.65 -10.32
CA PHE A 25 6.08 6.24 -9.97
C PHE A 25 7.18 5.56 -10.80
N SER A 26 7.22 5.80 -12.12
CA SER A 26 8.28 5.30 -13.00
C SER A 26 9.67 5.79 -12.57
N LEU A 27 9.79 7.06 -12.21
CA LEU A 27 11.04 7.63 -11.72
C LEU A 27 11.51 6.95 -10.43
N CYS A 28 10.59 6.63 -9.52
CA CYS A 28 10.91 5.88 -8.30
C CYS A 28 11.40 4.46 -8.63
N ILE A 29 10.81 3.79 -9.62
CA ILE A 29 11.27 2.47 -10.09
C ILE A 29 12.70 2.55 -10.64
N GLU A 30 12.94 3.50 -11.55
CA GLU A 30 14.22 3.64 -12.23
C GLU A 30 15.33 4.09 -11.29
N LYS A 31 15.07 5.11 -10.46
CA LYS A 31 16.09 5.69 -9.58
C LYS A 31 16.21 4.92 -8.29
N ASP A 32 15.14 4.76 -7.52
CA ASP A 32 15.26 4.27 -6.16
C ASP A 32 15.32 2.74 -6.15
N ILE A 33 14.37 2.08 -6.80
CA ILE A 33 14.22 0.62 -6.73
C ILE A 33 15.33 -0.11 -7.48
N SER A 34 15.68 0.38 -8.68
CA SER A 34 16.72 -0.28 -9.47
C SER A 34 18.12 -0.03 -8.91
N SER A 35 18.43 1.20 -8.46
CA SER A 35 19.78 1.54 -7.98
C SER A 35 20.03 1.16 -6.51
N LEU A 36 19.04 1.32 -5.62
CA LEU A 36 19.23 1.09 -4.18
C LEU A 36 18.98 -0.37 -3.79
N PHE A 37 18.02 -1.04 -4.46
CA PHE A 37 17.62 -2.42 -4.13
C PHE A 37 18.12 -3.45 -5.13
N GLY A 38 18.81 -3.03 -6.20
CA GLY A 38 19.35 -3.94 -7.22
C GLY A 38 18.28 -4.72 -7.98
N ILE A 39 17.03 -4.22 -8.00
CA ILE A 39 15.92 -4.87 -8.70
C ILE A 39 16.02 -4.51 -10.19
N THR A 40 16.47 -5.47 -11.00
CA THR A 40 16.66 -5.30 -12.45
C THR A 40 15.42 -5.65 -13.27
N GLU A 41 14.47 -6.41 -12.69
CA GLU A 41 13.25 -6.86 -13.36
C GLU A 41 12.11 -5.85 -13.22
N ALA A 42 12.27 -4.66 -13.81
CA ALA A 42 11.32 -3.54 -13.68
C ALA A 42 9.86 -3.93 -14.03
N ASN A 43 9.67 -4.74 -15.07
CA ASN A 43 8.32 -5.21 -15.47
C ASN A 43 7.65 -6.05 -14.37
N LYS A 44 8.37 -7.01 -13.77
CA LYS A 44 7.81 -7.83 -12.67
C LYS A 44 7.57 -6.99 -11.42
N PHE A 45 8.41 -6.00 -11.17
CA PHE A 45 8.19 -5.06 -10.06
C PHE A 45 6.91 -4.23 -10.28
N MET A 46 6.67 -3.77 -11.51
CA MET A 46 5.43 -3.09 -11.88
C MET A 46 4.20 -3.99 -11.72
N GLU A 47 4.28 -5.26 -12.17
CA GLU A 47 3.22 -6.25 -11.98
C GLU A 47 2.94 -6.51 -10.49
N PHE A 48 4.00 -6.63 -9.68
CA PHE A 48 3.88 -6.78 -8.23
C PHE A 48 3.20 -5.57 -7.60
N SER A 49 3.61 -4.36 -7.99
CA SER A 49 3.05 -3.11 -7.51
C SER A 49 1.56 -2.98 -7.86
N LYS A 50 1.14 -3.48 -9.04
CA LYS A 50 -0.26 -3.59 -9.42
C LYS A 50 -1.02 -4.58 -8.54
N SER A 51 -0.51 -5.80 -8.34
CA SER A 51 -1.15 -6.78 -7.44
C SER A 51 -1.25 -6.25 -6.01
N ALA A 52 -0.20 -5.62 -5.49
CA ALA A 52 -0.19 -4.94 -4.20
C ALA A 52 -1.25 -3.81 -4.13
N SER A 53 -1.39 -3.02 -5.20
CA SER A 53 -2.43 -1.98 -5.31
C SER A 53 -3.84 -2.55 -5.25
N PHE A 54 -4.11 -3.71 -5.84
CA PHE A 54 -5.40 -4.39 -5.73
C PHE A 54 -5.64 -4.98 -4.33
N ASN A 55 -4.58 -5.32 -3.61
CA ASN A 55 -4.62 -5.88 -2.24
C ASN A 55 -4.49 -4.83 -1.13
N ILE A 56 -4.60 -3.54 -1.45
CA ILE A 56 -4.59 -2.45 -0.48
C ILE A 56 -5.67 -2.61 0.60
N SER A 57 -5.33 -2.24 1.84
CA SER A 57 -6.19 -2.30 3.03
C SER A 57 -6.64 -3.71 3.44
N ASN A 58 -6.11 -4.76 2.80
CA ASN A 58 -6.37 -6.15 3.14
C ASN A 58 -5.17 -6.78 3.83
N ILE A 59 -5.41 -7.91 4.51
CA ILE A 59 -4.33 -8.75 5.06
C ILE A 59 -3.54 -9.33 3.88
N LEU A 60 -2.24 -9.04 3.87
CA LEU A 60 -1.34 -9.37 2.79
C LEU A 60 -0.95 -10.84 2.84
N LEU A 61 -1.40 -11.61 1.85
CA LEU A 61 -0.91 -12.95 1.59
C LEU A 61 0.21 -12.86 0.55
N LEU A 62 1.45 -12.72 1.01
CA LEU A 62 2.59 -12.50 0.11
C LEU A 62 2.80 -13.64 -0.89
N SER A 63 2.46 -14.88 -0.52
CA SER A 63 2.43 -16.02 -1.43
C SER A 63 1.43 -15.84 -2.58
N SER A 64 0.27 -15.23 -2.33
CA SER A 64 -0.71 -14.91 -3.38
C SER A 64 -0.12 -13.89 -4.35
N LEU A 65 0.49 -12.82 -3.84
CA LEU A 65 1.11 -11.79 -4.68
C LEU A 65 2.27 -12.37 -5.51
N ALA A 66 3.07 -13.28 -4.93
CA ALA A 66 4.12 -13.97 -5.65
C ALA A 66 3.57 -14.82 -6.81
N ASN A 67 2.47 -15.53 -6.56
CA ASN A 67 1.79 -16.35 -7.58
C ASN A 67 1.20 -15.49 -8.69
N ASP A 68 0.58 -14.35 -8.36
CA ASP A 68 -0.03 -13.43 -9.36
C ASP A 68 0.98 -12.96 -10.42
N ILE A 69 2.26 -12.89 -10.07
CA ILE A 69 3.35 -12.43 -10.95
C ILE A 69 4.29 -13.57 -11.38
N ASN A 70 3.89 -14.84 -11.17
CA ASN A 70 4.71 -16.02 -11.46
C ASN A 70 6.13 -15.93 -10.91
N SER A 71 6.26 -15.57 -9.63
CA SER A 71 7.54 -15.35 -8.95
C SER A 71 7.63 -16.15 -7.65
N THR A 72 8.80 -16.10 -7.01
CA THR A 72 9.03 -16.77 -5.73
C THR A 72 8.61 -15.90 -4.55
N HIS A 73 8.28 -16.52 -3.42
CA HIS A 73 8.01 -15.79 -2.17
C HIS A 73 9.15 -14.84 -1.79
N TYR A 74 10.40 -15.31 -1.91
CA TYR A 74 11.60 -14.51 -1.63
C TYR A 74 11.69 -13.25 -2.50
N LYS A 75 11.32 -13.35 -3.78
CA LYS A 75 11.33 -12.19 -4.68
C LYS A 75 10.18 -11.22 -4.38
N ALA A 76 9.00 -11.74 -4.06
CA ALA A 76 7.87 -10.93 -3.62
C ALA A 76 8.19 -10.18 -2.32
N GLU A 77 8.91 -10.80 -1.39
CA GLU A 77 9.40 -10.16 -0.16
C GLU A 77 10.39 -9.04 -0.46
N GLN A 78 11.34 -9.26 -1.37
CA GLN A 78 12.23 -8.19 -1.83
C GLN A 78 11.47 -7.02 -2.45
N PHE A 79 10.47 -7.28 -3.29
CA PHE A 79 9.66 -6.23 -3.92
C PHE A 79 8.82 -5.46 -2.90
N LEU A 80 8.20 -6.16 -1.94
CA LEU A 80 7.49 -5.53 -0.84
C LEU A 80 8.43 -4.63 -0.02
N ASN A 81 9.61 -5.14 0.33
CA ASN A 81 10.60 -4.39 1.08
C ASN A 81 11.07 -3.15 0.31
N ALA A 82 11.25 -3.24 -1.00
CA ALA A 82 11.57 -2.06 -1.81
C ALA A 82 10.44 -1.02 -1.75
N LEU A 83 9.17 -1.40 -1.93
CA LEU A 83 8.03 -0.47 -1.80
C LEU A 83 7.97 0.20 -0.42
N ILE A 84 8.27 -0.54 0.65
CA ILE A 84 8.25 -0.02 2.03
C ILE A 84 9.39 0.98 2.22
N ASN A 85 10.61 0.61 1.82
CA ASN A 85 11.79 1.44 2.07
C ASN A 85 11.89 2.65 1.14
N THR A 86 11.17 2.66 0.00
CA THR A 86 10.97 3.86 -0.82
C THR A 86 9.76 4.69 -0.41
N TYR A 87 9.12 4.37 0.72
CA TYR A 87 7.97 5.09 1.26
C TYR A 87 6.76 5.16 0.32
N LEU A 88 6.63 4.21 -0.61
CA LEU A 88 5.44 4.08 -1.46
C LEU A 88 4.28 3.46 -0.68
N VAL A 89 4.60 2.49 0.18
CA VAL A 89 3.65 1.78 1.01
C VAL A 89 4.14 1.69 2.46
N ARG A 90 3.20 1.42 3.36
CA ARG A 90 3.46 0.98 4.73
C ARG A 90 2.61 -0.22 5.06
N THR A 91 3.02 -0.95 6.08
CA THR A 91 2.25 -2.06 6.61
C THR A 91 1.89 -1.82 8.07
N ILE A 92 0.80 -2.44 8.52
CA ILE A 92 0.46 -2.51 9.95
C ILE A 92 0.38 -3.96 10.41
N PRO A 93 0.94 -4.30 11.58
CA PRO A 93 0.89 -5.63 12.12
C PRO A 93 -0.47 -5.94 12.76
N PRO A 94 -0.78 -7.23 13.01
CA PRO A 94 -1.93 -7.60 13.81
C PRO A 94 -1.69 -7.32 15.29
N PHE A 95 -2.70 -6.82 15.99
CA PHE A 95 -2.71 -6.72 17.43
C PHE A 95 -2.63 -8.12 18.06
N HIS A 96 -1.56 -8.39 18.79
CA HIS A 96 -1.39 -9.65 19.52
C HIS A 96 -0.69 -9.41 20.87
N ARG A 97 -1.08 -10.18 21.90
CA ARG A 97 -0.46 -10.07 23.23
C ARG A 97 1.01 -10.52 23.24
N ASN A 98 1.36 -11.44 22.34
CA ASN A 98 2.73 -11.93 22.17
C ASN A 98 3.37 -11.30 20.93
N LEU A 99 4.33 -10.41 21.16
CA LEU A 99 5.07 -9.64 20.14
C LEU A 99 5.83 -10.54 19.14
N LEU A 100 6.41 -11.66 19.59
CA LEU A 100 7.11 -12.59 18.69
C LEU A 100 6.15 -13.28 17.71
N THR A 101 4.89 -13.45 18.12
CA THR A 101 3.87 -14.01 17.24
C THR A 101 3.32 -12.94 16.29
N GLU A 102 3.24 -11.70 16.73
CA GLU A 102 2.86 -10.54 15.93
C GLU A 102 3.78 -10.36 14.71
N LEU A 103 5.10 -10.44 14.92
CA LEU A 103 6.11 -10.34 13.85
C LEU A 103 5.97 -11.42 12.76
N LYS A 104 5.38 -12.58 13.09
CA LYS A 104 5.23 -13.71 12.15
C LYS A 104 3.91 -13.71 11.40
N LYS A 105 2.95 -12.89 11.80
CA LYS A 105 1.62 -12.88 11.20
C LYS A 105 1.56 -11.89 10.04
N ALA A 106 0.69 -12.22 9.07
CA ALA A 106 0.47 -11.39 7.90
C ALA A 106 0.09 -9.95 8.31
N GLN A 107 0.69 -8.97 7.64
CA GLN A 107 0.41 -7.55 7.89
C GLN A 107 -0.67 -7.05 6.92
N LYS A 108 -1.28 -5.90 7.20
CA LYS A 108 -2.09 -5.19 6.19
C LYS A 108 -1.24 -4.17 5.46
N LEU A 109 -1.49 -3.99 4.16
CA LEU A 109 -0.75 -3.07 3.30
C LEU A 109 -1.55 -1.78 3.05
N TYR A 110 -0.91 -0.63 3.13
CA TYR A 110 -1.49 0.68 2.85
C TYR A 110 -0.54 1.51 1.97
N PHE A 111 -1.09 2.28 1.04
CA PHE A 111 -0.33 3.25 0.25
C PHE A 111 -0.25 4.59 0.99
N ILE A 112 0.91 5.22 0.89
CA ILE A 112 1.14 6.57 1.45
C ILE A 112 0.37 7.63 0.66
N ASP A 113 0.19 7.41 -0.65
CA ASP A 113 -0.58 8.29 -1.52
C ASP A 113 -1.52 7.49 -2.42
N LEU A 114 -2.83 7.79 -2.33
CA LEU A 114 -3.84 7.11 -3.14
C LEU A 114 -3.79 7.51 -4.61
N GLY A 115 -3.26 8.68 -4.96
CA GLY A 115 -3.02 9.09 -6.34
C GLY A 115 -1.97 8.22 -7.01
N LEU A 116 -0.84 7.98 -6.35
CA LEU A 116 0.19 7.05 -6.82
C LEU A 116 -0.37 5.63 -6.96
N ARG A 117 -1.09 5.14 -5.94
CA ARG A 117 -1.75 3.82 -6.06
C ARG A 117 -2.64 3.74 -7.28
N ASN A 118 -3.43 4.79 -7.53
CA ASN A 118 -4.37 4.83 -8.64
C ASN A 118 -3.67 4.95 -10.00
N SER A 119 -2.51 5.63 -10.08
CA SER A 119 -1.71 5.67 -11.31
C SER A 119 -1.14 4.30 -11.66
N VAL A 120 -0.68 3.53 -10.67
CA VAL A 120 -0.15 2.17 -10.87
C VAL A 120 -1.16 1.25 -11.56
N ILE A 121 -2.44 1.35 -11.18
CA ILE A 121 -3.53 0.56 -11.78
C ILE A 121 -4.28 1.28 -12.91
N GLY A 122 -3.85 2.50 -13.27
CA GLY A 122 -4.49 3.31 -14.32
C GLY A 122 -5.96 3.63 -14.08
N ASN A 123 -6.41 3.72 -12.82
CA ASN A 123 -7.83 3.90 -12.50
C ASN A 123 -8.05 5.15 -11.64
N PHE A 124 -8.54 6.22 -12.29
CA PHE A 124 -8.90 7.49 -11.67
C PHE A 124 -10.41 7.74 -11.61
N THR A 125 -11.22 6.69 -11.82
CA THR A 125 -12.68 6.74 -11.75
C THR A 125 -13.15 7.40 -10.45
N GLU A 126 -14.17 8.25 -10.53
CA GLU A 126 -14.74 8.93 -9.37
C GLU A 126 -15.08 7.96 -8.23
N PHE A 127 -14.86 8.40 -6.99
CA PHE A 127 -14.94 7.54 -5.80
C PHE A 127 -16.25 6.75 -5.69
N ASP A 128 -17.38 7.38 -5.96
CA ASP A 128 -18.71 6.76 -5.83
C ASP A 128 -18.95 5.64 -6.86
N LYS A 129 -18.21 5.68 -7.98
CA LYS A 129 -18.28 4.71 -9.08
C LYS A 129 -17.22 3.62 -8.97
N ARG A 130 -16.47 3.54 -7.86
CA ARG A 130 -15.41 2.57 -7.67
C ARG A 130 -15.87 1.29 -6.97
N ASP A 131 -15.49 0.17 -7.55
CA ASP A 131 -15.74 -1.16 -6.96
C ASP A 131 -14.93 -1.39 -5.67
N ASP A 132 -13.74 -0.80 -5.56
CA ASP A 132 -12.86 -0.89 -4.40
C ASP A 132 -12.95 0.33 -3.47
N ARG A 133 -14.04 1.12 -3.53
CA ARG A 133 -14.26 2.30 -2.68
C ARG A 133 -14.06 2.02 -1.20
N GLY A 134 -14.44 0.82 -0.73
CA GLY A 134 -14.23 0.40 0.66
C GLY A 134 -12.74 0.30 1.02
N LYS A 135 -11.91 -0.23 0.12
CA LYS A 135 -10.45 -0.31 0.33
C LYS A 135 -9.81 1.06 0.31
N LEU A 136 -10.25 1.95 -0.58
CA LEU A 136 -9.79 3.33 -0.64
C LEU A 136 -10.15 4.10 0.63
N MET A 137 -11.38 3.95 1.13
CA MET A 137 -11.82 4.58 2.38
C MET A 137 -10.99 4.12 3.57
N LYS A 138 -10.75 2.81 3.70
CA LYS A 138 -9.86 2.27 4.75
C LYS A 138 -8.46 2.88 4.68
N ASN A 139 -7.88 2.98 3.49
CA ASN A 139 -6.55 3.59 3.32
C ASN A 139 -6.56 5.09 3.62
N PHE A 140 -7.64 5.80 3.29
CA PHE A 140 -7.80 7.19 3.66
C PHE A 140 -7.81 7.33 5.18
N VAL A 141 -8.65 6.56 5.89
CA VAL A 141 -8.69 6.53 7.36
C VAL A 141 -7.33 6.18 7.97
N TYR A 142 -6.63 5.18 7.44
CA TYR A 142 -5.26 4.86 7.84
C TYR A 142 -4.34 6.09 7.80
N ARG A 143 -4.36 6.85 6.69
CA ARG A 143 -3.51 8.04 6.53
C ARG A 143 -3.86 9.12 7.53
N GLU A 144 -5.15 9.37 7.76
CA GLU A 144 -5.58 10.39 8.72
C GLU A 144 -5.16 10.01 10.16
N LEU A 145 -5.33 8.74 10.55
CA LEU A 145 -4.89 8.25 11.85
C LEU A 145 -3.36 8.31 12.00
N LEU A 146 -2.60 7.99 10.94
CA LEU A 146 -1.16 8.12 10.93
C LEU A 146 -0.72 9.58 11.09
N ALA A 147 -1.41 10.52 10.41
CA ALA A 147 -1.14 11.96 10.52
C ALA A 147 -1.43 12.51 11.93
N MET A 148 -2.36 11.89 12.67
CA MET A 148 -2.62 12.19 14.08
C MET A 148 -1.56 11.60 15.03
N GLY A 149 -0.62 10.80 14.54
CA GLY A 149 0.48 10.23 15.32
C GLY A 149 0.14 8.92 16.03
N TYR A 150 -0.93 8.22 15.63
CA TYR A 150 -1.28 6.94 16.22
C TYR A 150 -0.40 5.79 15.69
N ASP A 151 0.00 4.88 16.59
CA ASP A 151 0.51 3.57 16.22
C ASP A 151 -0.67 2.63 15.93
N LEU A 152 -0.69 2.03 14.75
CA LEU A 152 -1.85 1.32 14.22
C LEU A 152 -1.57 -0.17 14.11
N ARG A 153 -2.50 -0.97 14.64
CA ARG A 153 -2.56 -2.41 14.43
C ARG A 153 -3.92 -2.80 13.87
N TYR A 154 -4.08 -4.01 13.36
CA TYR A 154 -5.41 -4.53 13.02
C TYR A 154 -5.76 -5.73 13.91
N TRP A 155 -7.02 -6.05 14.08
CA TRP A 155 -7.40 -7.24 14.86
C TRP A 155 -8.28 -8.17 14.05
N ARG A 156 -8.08 -9.48 14.21
CA ARG A 156 -8.88 -10.51 13.53
C ARG A 156 -9.07 -11.71 14.46
N THR A 157 -10.30 -12.20 14.55
CA THR A 157 -10.62 -13.43 15.27
C THR A 157 -10.37 -14.66 14.40
N THR A 158 -10.31 -15.83 15.05
CA THR A 158 -10.33 -17.13 14.37
C THR A 158 -11.62 -17.35 13.56
N GLY A 159 -12.72 -16.71 13.95
CA GLY A 159 -14.00 -16.71 13.23
C GLY A 159 -14.10 -15.69 12.09
N ASN A 160 -12.99 -15.11 11.64
CA ASN A 160 -12.90 -14.12 10.55
C ASN A 160 -13.57 -12.76 10.81
N ALA A 161 -14.02 -12.47 12.02
CA ALA A 161 -14.39 -11.10 12.37
C ALA A 161 -13.12 -10.23 12.41
N GLU A 162 -13.19 -9.04 11.81
CA GLU A 162 -12.03 -8.18 11.61
C GLU A 162 -12.33 -6.74 12.03
N MET A 163 -11.40 -6.13 12.77
CA MET A 163 -11.34 -4.68 12.99
C MET A 163 -10.14 -4.12 12.23
N ASP A 164 -10.40 -3.08 11.42
CA ASP A 164 -9.39 -2.52 10.53
C ASP A 164 -8.25 -1.82 11.27
N PHE A 165 -8.57 -1.12 12.36
CA PHE A 165 -7.63 -0.35 13.16
C PHE A 165 -7.87 -0.56 14.65
N VAL A 166 -6.78 -0.76 15.37
CA VAL A 166 -6.66 -0.79 16.83
C VAL A 166 -5.57 0.23 17.18
N ILE A 167 -5.88 1.09 18.13
CA ILE A 167 -5.01 2.17 18.60
C ILE A 167 -4.78 1.94 20.09
N ASP A 168 -3.53 2.00 20.53
CA ASP A 168 -3.23 1.99 21.97
C ASP A 168 -3.51 3.38 22.53
N SER A 169 -4.48 3.51 23.43
CA SER A 169 -4.70 4.74 24.20
C SER A 169 -3.87 4.71 25.48
N PRO A 170 -3.31 5.87 25.93
CA PRO A 170 -2.60 5.96 27.21
C PRO A 170 -3.42 5.48 28.43
N ASN A 171 -4.75 5.46 28.32
CA ASN A 171 -5.66 5.03 29.38
C ASN A 171 -6.08 3.54 29.28
N GLY A 172 -5.45 2.76 28.40
CA GLY A 172 -5.89 1.41 28.03
C GLY A 172 -6.88 1.42 26.87
N ILE A 173 -7.13 0.23 26.29
CA ILE A 173 -8.09 -0.01 25.19
C ILE A 173 -9.51 0.34 25.64
#